data_AF-A0A3E0GYR3-F1
#
_entry.id   AF-A0A3E0GYR3-F1
#
_cell.length_a   1.000
_cell.length_b   1.000
_cell.length_c   1.000
_cell.angle_alpha   90.00
_cell.angle_beta   90.00
_cell.angle_gamma   90.00
#
_symmetry.space_group_name_H-M   'P 1'
#
loop_
_entity.id
_entity.type
_entity.pdbx_description
1 polymer ?
#
loop_
_entity_poly.entity_id
_entity_poly.type
_entity_poly.pdbx_seq_one_letter_code
_entity_poly.pdbx_strand_id
1 'polypeptide(L)'
;MDVRNTGVPAPGLWLMGVRLAEMSGLTVLEVAEDESLRVLGPEGGMYLFPTRHGMADFLASGEPHSLDDGMDGVDVTSVEPGYLADFDLLGDPDVDEDDAARIWTECLLVVEACGIEDPQSFEDALARVTALTTCRDDFEQPGYEERDYWMGRDIQPVRLTLPSGSGVTLVAMDDLRARDTSAHPFLGGYGQVVLFRDPAALLAHIRADGTEEIRESMWWPGDAPHCEPVLSVDVRTVDARDRTSDAFDFLCGLARVLTNRYRDLRPGKTNSDRQIRQETERIERLLREVNGKVTWR
;
A
#
# COMPACT_ATOMS: atom_id res chain seq x y z
N MET A 1 -37.80 2.38 -5.91
CA MET A 1 -36.33 2.46 -5.74
C MET A 1 -36.10 2.24 -4.27
N ASP A 2 -35.40 1.15 -3.95
CA ASP A 2 -35.13 0.72 -2.58
C ASP A 2 -34.04 1.62 -2.00
N VAL A 3 -34.22 2.14 -0.80
CA VAL A 3 -33.37 3.18 -0.16
C VAL A 3 -32.02 2.61 0.34
N ARG A 4 -31.63 1.41 -0.14
CA ARG A 4 -30.43 0.68 0.28
C ARG A 4 -29.21 0.89 -0.62
N ASN A 5 -29.19 1.97 -1.40
CA ASN A 5 -28.11 2.30 -2.33
C ASN A 5 -27.51 3.69 -2.01
N THR A 6 -27.52 4.07 -0.73
CA THR A 6 -27.17 5.41 -0.21
C THR A 6 -25.67 5.64 -0.03
N GLY A 7 -24.81 4.65 -0.33
CA GLY A 7 -23.36 4.80 -0.17
C GLY A 7 -22.86 4.85 1.28
N VAL A 8 -23.78 4.86 2.26
CA VAL A 8 -23.45 4.79 3.68
C VAL A 8 -23.05 3.36 4.06
N PRO A 9 -21.94 3.15 4.80
CA PRO A 9 -21.54 1.83 5.29
C PRO A 9 -22.62 1.20 6.18
N ALA A 10 -22.60 -0.13 6.31
CA ALA A 10 -23.47 -0.79 7.29
C ALA A 10 -23.09 -0.35 8.73
N PRO A 11 -24.03 -0.39 9.69
CA PRO A 11 -23.73 -0.06 11.08
C PRO A 11 -22.53 -0.85 11.62
N GLY A 12 -21.62 -0.16 12.32
CA GLY A 12 -20.38 -0.72 12.83
C GLY A 12 -19.21 0.25 12.74
N LEU A 13 -18.01 -0.27 13.03
CA LEU A 13 -16.75 0.47 12.96
C LEU A 13 -16.01 0.16 11.66
N TRP A 14 -15.49 1.21 11.05
CA TRP A 14 -14.83 1.18 9.76
C TRP A 14 -13.50 1.91 9.85
N LEU A 15 -12.43 1.22 9.46
CA LEU A 15 -11.17 1.89 9.21
C LEU A 15 -11.28 2.68 7.91
N MET A 16 -10.88 3.94 7.94
CA MET A 16 -10.99 4.85 6.81
C MET A 16 -9.66 5.54 6.55
N GLY A 17 -9.25 5.57 5.29
CA GLY A 17 -8.18 6.45 4.82
C GLY A 17 -8.72 7.85 4.59
N VAL A 18 -7.96 8.88 4.98
CA VAL A 18 -8.31 10.27 4.69
C VAL A 18 -7.11 10.95 4.06
N ARG A 19 -7.35 11.66 2.95
CA ARG A 19 -6.37 12.54 2.30
C ARG A 19 -6.91 13.96 2.23
N LEU A 20 -6.12 14.86 2.79
CA LEU A 20 -6.26 16.30 2.75
C LEU A 20 -5.03 16.87 2.02
N ALA A 21 -5.06 18.15 1.65
CA ALA A 21 -4.01 18.77 0.82
C ALA A 21 -2.57 18.62 1.37
N GLU A 22 -2.38 18.66 2.69
CA GLU A 22 -1.06 18.58 3.33
C GLU A 22 -0.95 17.42 4.34
N MET A 23 -2.00 16.61 4.48
CA MET A 23 -2.07 15.56 5.49
C MET A 23 -2.75 14.33 4.94
N SER A 24 -2.22 13.15 5.25
CA SER A 24 -2.88 11.88 4.93
C SER A 24 -2.65 10.89 6.04
N GLY A 25 -3.62 10.01 6.26
CA GLY A 25 -3.52 9.01 7.31
C GLY A 25 -4.79 8.19 7.44
N LEU A 26 -4.95 7.60 8.61
CA LEU A 26 -6.02 6.69 8.98
C LEU A 26 -6.82 7.27 10.14
N THR A 27 -8.11 6.96 10.14
CA THR A 27 -9.02 7.21 11.26
C THR A 27 -10.06 6.10 11.35
N VAL A 28 -10.86 6.09 12.42
CA VAL A 28 -11.98 5.17 12.56
C VAL A 28 -13.28 5.95 12.44
N LEU A 29 -14.17 5.47 11.56
CA LEU A 29 -15.53 5.93 11.43
C LEU A 29 -16.46 4.92 12.10
N GLU A 30 -17.35 5.39 12.96
CA GLU A 30 -18.48 4.62 13.47
C GLU A 30 -19.75 5.05 12.75
N VAL A 31 -20.50 4.06 12.29
CA VAL A 31 -21.88 4.20 11.81
C VAL A 31 -22.80 3.56 12.84
N ALA A 32 -23.60 4.36 13.53
CA ALA A 32 -24.56 3.86 14.51
C ALA A 32 -25.77 3.20 13.83
N GLU A 33 -26.59 2.47 14.61
CA GLU A 33 -27.82 1.84 14.10
C GLU A 33 -28.86 2.85 13.60
N ASP A 34 -28.84 4.08 14.10
CA ASP A 34 -29.68 5.18 13.66
C ASP A 34 -29.06 6.01 12.51
N GLU A 35 -28.01 5.47 11.88
CA GLU A 35 -27.25 6.08 10.79
C GLU A 35 -26.46 7.33 11.21
N SER A 36 -26.37 7.67 12.50
CA SER A 36 -25.49 8.74 12.96
C SER A 36 -24.02 8.36 12.81
N LEU A 37 -23.20 9.34 12.43
CA LEU A 37 -21.78 9.16 12.16
C LEU A 37 -20.93 9.78 13.26
N ARG A 38 -19.90 9.06 13.71
CA ARG A 38 -18.86 9.56 14.62
C ARG A 38 -17.50 9.20 14.07
N VAL A 39 -16.53 10.09 14.19
CA VAL A 39 -15.13 9.82 13.80
C VAL A 39 -14.24 9.85 15.03
N LEU A 40 -13.21 9.00 15.06
CA LEU A 40 -12.21 8.95 16.10
C LEU A 40 -11.54 10.33 16.25
N GLY A 41 -11.71 10.96 17.39
CA GLY A 41 -11.28 12.33 17.60
C GLY A 41 -11.80 12.93 18.90
N PRO A 42 -11.51 14.21 19.17
CA PRO A 42 -12.25 14.97 20.16
C PRO A 42 -13.70 15.20 19.69
N GLU A 43 -14.57 15.69 20.57
CA GLU A 43 -15.95 16.04 20.19
C GLU A 43 -15.96 17.07 19.05
N GLY A 44 -16.56 16.70 17.91
CA GLY A 44 -16.60 17.53 16.70
C GLY A 44 -15.27 17.70 15.96
N GLY A 45 -14.27 16.86 16.24
CA GLY A 45 -13.00 16.84 15.51
C GLY A 45 -12.56 15.43 15.15
N MET A 46 -11.45 15.34 14.41
CA MET A 46 -10.91 14.07 13.94
C MET A 46 -9.43 13.95 14.31
N TYR A 47 -9.04 12.79 14.81
CA TYR A 47 -7.66 12.36 14.85
C TYR A 47 -7.30 11.64 13.56
N LEU A 48 -6.15 12.02 13.00
CA LEU A 48 -5.57 11.38 11.83
C LEU A 48 -4.22 10.77 12.23
N PHE A 49 -4.06 9.48 11.98
CA PHE A 49 -2.86 8.72 12.32
C PHE A 49 -2.08 8.37 11.06
N PRO A 50 -0.79 8.70 10.96
CA PRO A 50 0.03 8.29 9.83
C PRO A 50 0.08 6.76 9.64
N THR A 51 0.11 6.00 10.73
CA THR A 51 0.17 4.52 10.70
C THR A 51 -0.93 3.84 11.53
N ARG A 52 -1.18 2.55 11.24
CA ARG A 52 -2.08 1.71 12.05
C ARG A 52 -1.55 1.49 13.46
N HIS A 53 -0.23 1.37 13.62
CA HIS A 53 0.38 1.16 14.94
C HIS A 53 0.31 2.42 15.80
N GLY A 54 0.53 3.62 15.24
CA GLY A 54 0.32 4.86 15.98
C GLY A 54 -1.11 4.98 16.50
N MET A 55 -2.10 4.61 15.67
CA MET A 55 -3.50 4.55 16.10
C MET A 55 -3.74 3.48 17.17
N ALA A 56 -3.15 2.29 17.04
CA ALA A 56 -3.27 1.22 18.04
C ALA A 56 -2.65 1.63 19.39
N ASP A 57 -1.48 2.28 19.37
CA ASP A 57 -0.80 2.81 20.55
C ASP A 57 -1.65 3.91 21.22
N PHE A 58 -2.30 4.78 20.43
CA PHE A 58 -3.27 5.76 20.92
C PHE A 58 -4.45 5.10 21.62
N LEU A 59 -5.10 4.14 20.98
CA LEU A 59 -6.24 3.43 21.58
C LEU A 59 -5.84 2.68 22.86
N ALA A 60 -4.63 2.09 22.89
CA ALA A 60 -4.10 1.42 24.07
C ALA A 60 -3.74 2.36 25.23
N SER A 61 -3.50 3.65 24.94
CA SER A 61 -3.16 4.65 25.95
C SER A 61 -4.33 5.05 26.85
N GLY A 62 -5.57 4.85 26.37
CA GLY A 62 -6.79 5.29 27.06
C GLY A 62 -6.98 6.81 27.05
N GLU A 63 -6.37 7.52 26.10
CA GLU A 63 -6.68 8.94 25.89
C GLU A 63 -8.16 9.12 25.50
N PRO A 64 -8.85 10.15 26.02
CA PRO A 64 -10.25 10.38 25.71
C PRO A 64 -10.51 10.61 24.22
N HIS A 65 -11.58 10.01 23.69
CA HIS A 65 -12.05 10.22 22.33
C HIS A 65 -13.56 9.97 22.20
N SER A 66 -14.13 10.40 21.08
CA SER A 66 -15.56 10.28 20.71
C SER A 66 -16.11 8.84 20.63
N LEU A 67 -15.23 7.84 20.42
CA LEU A 67 -15.61 6.43 20.19
C LEU A 67 -15.42 5.50 21.41
N ASP A 68 -15.26 6.03 22.63
CA ASP A 68 -14.84 5.27 23.83
C ASP A 68 -15.74 4.05 24.14
N ASP A 69 -17.04 4.13 23.84
CA ASP A 69 -18.00 3.04 24.07
C ASP A 69 -18.00 1.92 23.00
N GLY A 70 -17.36 2.15 21.85
CA GLY A 70 -17.46 1.27 20.67
C GLY A 70 -16.19 0.48 20.34
N MET A 71 -15.03 0.93 20.81
CA MET A 71 -13.72 0.44 20.35
C MET A 71 -13.23 -0.85 21.04
N ASP A 72 -13.99 -1.39 22.01
CA ASP A 72 -13.63 -2.60 22.75
C ASP A 72 -13.43 -3.81 21.82
N GLY A 73 -12.18 -4.26 21.71
CA GLY A 73 -11.82 -5.45 20.94
C GLY A 73 -11.59 -5.23 19.45
N VAL A 74 -11.55 -3.98 18.98
CA VAL A 74 -11.16 -3.67 17.60
C VAL A 74 -9.64 -3.73 17.46
N ASP A 75 -9.17 -4.71 16.70
CA ASP A 75 -7.77 -4.77 16.28
C ASP A 75 -7.57 -3.96 15.00
N VAL A 76 -7.29 -2.67 15.16
CA VAL A 76 -7.03 -1.77 14.02
C VAL A 76 -5.77 -2.12 13.22
N THR A 77 -4.90 -3.00 13.72
CA THR A 77 -3.66 -3.36 13.01
C THR A 77 -3.90 -4.39 11.90
N SER A 78 -4.95 -5.21 12.02
CA SER A 78 -5.26 -6.30 11.09
C SER A 78 -6.41 -5.99 10.12
N VAL A 79 -7.07 -4.85 10.28
CA VAL A 79 -8.19 -4.43 9.42
C VAL A 79 -7.68 -3.54 8.29
N GLU A 80 -8.10 -3.82 7.06
CA GLU A 80 -7.86 -2.95 5.90
C GLU A 80 -8.88 -1.80 5.85
N PRO A 81 -8.49 -0.59 5.40
CA PRO A 81 -9.43 0.51 5.20
C PRO A 81 -10.54 0.10 4.22
N GLY A 82 -11.78 0.21 4.66
CA GLY A 82 -12.94 -0.09 3.80
C GLY A 82 -13.29 1.04 2.85
N TYR A 83 -12.84 2.26 3.16
CA TYR A 83 -13.20 3.51 2.49
C TYR A 83 -12.02 4.49 2.47
N LEU A 84 -12.05 5.42 1.51
CA LEU A 84 -11.02 6.43 1.29
C LEU A 84 -11.63 7.80 0.96
N ALA A 85 -11.67 8.68 1.96
CA ALA A 85 -12.05 10.07 1.78
C ALA A 85 -10.87 10.87 1.20
N ASP A 86 -10.79 10.94 -0.13
CA ASP A 86 -9.73 11.67 -0.84
C ASP A 86 -10.20 13.05 -1.32
N PHE A 87 -10.00 14.06 -0.47
CA PHE A 87 -10.33 15.43 -0.84
C PHE A 87 -9.37 15.98 -1.90
N ASP A 88 -8.12 15.55 -1.92
CA ASP A 88 -7.14 16.07 -2.89
C ASP A 88 -7.50 15.62 -4.32
N LEU A 89 -7.86 14.34 -4.48
CA LEU A 89 -8.29 13.77 -5.75
C LEU A 89 -9.59 14.40 -6.27
N LEU A 90 -10.52 14.79 -5.38
CA LEU A 90 -11.75 15.47 -5.83
C LEU A 90 -11.48 16.85 -6.47
N GLY A 91 -10.34 17.48 -6.16
CA GLY A 91 -9.91 18.73 -6.78
C GLY A 91 -9.29 18.55 -8.17
N ASP A 92 -9.02 17.32 -8.59
CA ASP A 92 -8.37 17.01 -9.86
C ASP A 92 -9.38 17.09 -11.03
N PRO A 93 -9.14 17.97 -12.02
CA PRO A 93 -10.03 18.11 -13.18
C PRO A 93 -10.09 16.88 -14.10
N ASP A 94 -9.17 15.92 -13.96
CA ASP A 94 -9.08 14.73 -14.80
C ASP A 94 -9.84 13.52 -14.23
N VAL A 95 -10.41 13.63 -13.02
CA VAL A 95 -11.24 12.58 -12.41
C VAL A 95 -12.60 12.51 -13.10
N ASP A 96 -13.03 11.30 -13.47
CA ASP A 96 -14.33 11.11 -14.11
C ASP A 96 -15.50 11.36 -13.14
N GLU A 97 -16.67 11.69 -13.68
CA GLU A 97 -17.83 12.10 -12.89
C GLU A 97 -18.34 11.00 -11.95
N ASP A 98 -18.23 9.73 -12.34
CA ASP A 98 -18.67 8.60 -11.52
C ASP A 98 -17.70 8.38 -10.34
N ASP A 99 -16.40 8.44 -10.58
CA ASP A 99 -15.38 8.38 -9.54
C ASP A 99 -15.43 9.59 -8.61
N ALA A 100 -15.63 10.80 -9.15
CA ALA A 100 -15.83 12.01 -8.35
C ALA A 100 -17.06 11.88 -7.45
N ALA A 101 -18.18 11.34 -7.94
CA ALA A 101 -19.38 11.13 -7.14
C ALA A 101 -19.16 10.10 -6.02
N ARG A 102 -18.42 9.02 -6.30
CA ARG A 102 -18.04 8.01 -5.30
C ARG A 102 -17.13 8.61 -4.23
N ILE A 103 -16.05 9.28 -4.63
CA ILE A 103 -15.10 9.92 -3.71
C ILE A 103 -15.81 10.97 -2.87
N TRP A 104 -16.69 11.78 -3.48
CA TRP A 104 -17.48 12.76 -2.75
C TRP A 104 -18.37 12.12 -1.69
N THR A 105 -18.98 10.96 -1.99
CA THR A 105 -19.77 10.21 -1.01
C THR A 105 -18.92 9.78 0.19
N GLU A 106 -17.69 9.32 -0.05
CA GLU A 106 -16.76 8.93 1.01
C GLU A 106 -16.26 10.14 1.82
N CYS A 107 -15.99 11.27 1.16
CA CYS A 107 -15.67 12.54 1.81
C CYS A 107 -16.82 13.07 2.67
N LEU A 108 -18.07 12.91 2.24
CA LEU A 108 -19.25 13.32 3.00
C LEU A 108 -19.37 12.56 4.33
N LEU A 109 -18.94 11.29 4.40
CA LEU A 109 -18.90 10.55 5.65
C LEU A 109 -17.99 11.25 6.69
N VAL A 110 -16.81 11.71 6.27
CA VAL A 110 -15.89 12.49 7.13
C VAL A 110 -16.48 13.82 7.54
N VAL A 111 -17.06 14.55 6.58
CA VAL A 111 -17.66 15.88 6.80
C VAL A 111 -18.76 15.78 7.86
N GLU A 112 -19.69 14.85 7.68
CA GLU A 112 -20.81 14.64 8.60
C GLU A 112 -20.35 14.11 9.97
N ALA A 113 -19.40 13.17 10.00
CA ALA A 113 -18.83 12.65 11.25
C ALA A 113 -18.07 13.72 12.06
N CYS A 114 -17.53 14.75 11.39
CA CYS A 114 -16.94 15.94 12.03
C CYS A 114 -18.00 16.97 12.48
N GLY A 115 -19.29 16.71 12.31
CA GLY A 115 -20.38 17.62 12.65
C GLY A 115 -20.46 18.86 11.75
N ILE A 116 -19.93 18.78 10.52
CA ILE A 116 -19.95 19.89 9.57
C ILE A 116 -21.30 19.90 8.85
N GLU A 117 -22.21 20.74 9.33
CA GLU A 117 -23.50 20.96 8.67
C GLU A 117 -23.35 21.89 7.44
N ASP A 118 -24.06 21.53 6.36
CA ASP A 118 -24.28 22.32 5.13
C ASP A 118 -23.05 23.09 4.61
N PRO A 119 -21.97 22.40 4.20
CA PRO A 119 -20.83 23.06 3.58
C PRO A 119 -21.27 23.82 2.32
N GLN A 120 -20.82 25.07 2.18
CA GLN A 120 -21.27 25.94 1.09
C GLN A 120 -20.64 25.58 -0.26
N SER A 121 -19.51 24.88 -0.23
CA SER A 121 -18.81 24.33 -1.38
C SER A 121 -17.91 23.17 -0.96
N PHE A 122 -17.30 22.50 -1.94
CA PHE A 122 -16.26 21.50 -1.68
C PHE A 122 -15.07 22.09 -0.92
N GLU A 123 -14.59 23.26 -1.32
CA GLU A 123 -13.46 23.95 -0.69
C GLU A 123 -13.78 24.37 0.75
N ASP A 124 -15.02 24.76 1.03
CA ASP A 124 -15.50 25.03 2.39
C ASP A 124 -15.49 23.75 3.24
N ALA A 125 -15.98 22.63 2.70
CA ALA A 125 -15.93 21.34 3.37
C ALA A 125 -14.48 20.93 3.71
N LEU A 126 -13.58 20.97 2.72
CA LEU A 126 -12.16 20.64 2.88
C LEU A 126 -11.50 21.54 3.93
N ALA A 127 -11.70 22.86 3.86
CA ALA A 127 -11.11 23.80 4.81
C ALA A 127 -11.60 23.54 6.24
N ARG A 128 -12.90 23.25 6.42
CA ARG A 128 -13.49 22.95 7.74
C ARG A 128 -13.01 21.61 8.29
N VAL A 129 -12.99 20.55 7.48
CA VAL A 129 -12.43 19.25 7.89
C VAL A 129 -10.97 19.40 8.29
N THR A 130 -10.17 20.10 7.47
CA THR A 130 -8.74 20.34 7.76
C THR A 130 -8.55 21.08 9.08
N ALA A 131 -9.36 22.11 9.36
CA ALA A 131 -9.29 22.87 10.60
C ALA A 131 -9.68 22.06 11.85
N LEU A 132 -10.51 21.02 11.69
CA LEU A 132 -10.95 20.12 12.77
C LEU A 132 -10.08 18.87 12.89
N THR A 133 -9.12 18.68 11.98
CA THR A 133 -8.23 17.53 11.96
C THR A 133 -6.99 17.80 12.80
N THR A 134 -6.69 16.88 13.71
CA THR A 134 -5.43 16.86 14.46
C THR A 134 -4.64 15.62 14.05
N CYS A 135 -3.49 15.82 13.43
CA CYS A 135 -2.54 14.74 13.18
C CYS A 135 -1.94 14.27 14.53
N ARG A 136 -1.93 12.96 14.77
CA ARG A 136 -1.39 12.34 16.00
C ARG A 136 -0.08 11.60 15.72
N ASP A 137 0.90 12.33 15.17
CA ASP A 137 2.27 11.86 14.97
C ASP A 137 3.01 11.64 16.31
N ASP A 138 2.49 12.20 17.41
CA ASP A 138 2.97 12.02 18.78
C ASP A 138 2.85 10.57 19.28
N PHE A 139 2.00 9.76 18.65
CA PHE A 139 1.85 8.33 18.91
C PHE A 139 2.68 7.44 17.98
N GLU A 140 3.39 8.03 17.03
CA GLU A 140 4.34 7.29 16.21
C GLU A 140 5.59 6.99 17.05
N GLN A 141 5.88 5.71 17.23
CA GLN A 141 7.16 5.31 17.77
C GLN A 141 8.28 5.67 16.76
N PRO A 142 9.42 6.23 17.19
CA PRO A 142 10.52 6.55 16.28
C PRO A 142 10.91 5.33 15.41
N GLY A 143 10.68 5.44 14.11
CA GLY A 143 10.91 4.37 13.12
C GLY A 143 9.68 3.53 12.72
N TYR A 144 8.47 3.86 13.16
CA TYR A 144 7.22 3.18 12.75
C TYR A 144 6.57 3.74 11.49
N GLU A 145 6.64 5.07 11.25
CA GLU A 145 6.34 5.69 9.95
C GLU A 145 7.03 4.95 8.78
N GLU A 146 8.18 4.33 9.06
CA GLU A 146 9.05 3.64 8.12
C GLU A 146 8.71 2.14 7.92
N ARG A 147 8.11 1.47 8.92
CA ARG A 147 7.84 0.01 8.88
C ARG A 147 6.47 -0.35 8.33
N ASP A 148 5.48 0.51 8.57
CA ASP A 148 4.09 0.25 8.17
C ASP A 148 3.67 0.98 6.90
N TYR A 149 4.55 1.82 6.35
CA TYR A 149 4.31 2.43 5.05
C TYR A 149 3.98 1.38 3.99
N TRP A 150 4.39 0.12 4.10
CA TRP A 150 3.99 -0.90 3.10
C TRP A 150 2.97 -1.93 3.61
N MET A 151 2.55 -1.85 4.89
CA MET A 151 1.53 -2.78 5.41
C MET A 151 0.15 -2.48 4.82
N GLY A 152 -0.51 -3.51 4.28
CA GLY A 152 -1.76 -3.39 3.54
C GLY A 152 -1.60 -2.93 2.08
N ARG A 153 -0.35 -2.78 1.61
CA ARG A 153 -0.05 -2.36 0.23
C ARG A 153 0.52 -3.52 -0.56
N ASP A 154 0.09 -3.64 -1.81
CA ASP A 154 0.61 -4.68 -2.69
C ASP A 154 2.01 -4.36 -3.18
N ILE A 155 2.50 -3.12 -3.09
CA ILE A 155 3.86 -2.74 -3.50
C ILE A 155 4.75 -2.64 -2.26
N GLN A 156 6.00 -3.10 -2.32
CA GLN A 156 6.97 -2.94 -1.23
C GLN A 156 8.44 -2.95 -1.70
N PRO A 157 9.36 -2.28 -0.97
CA PRO A 157 10.78 -2.27 -1.24
C PRO A 157 11.41 -3.58 -0.81
N VAL A 158 12.13 -4.18 -1.75
CA VAL A 158 12.79 -5.47 -1.55
C VAL A 158 14.26 -5.34 -1.89
N ARG A 159 15.09 -5.90 -1.02
CA ARG A 159 16.52 -6.09 -1.29
C ARG A 159 16.68 -7.41 -2.02
N LEU A 160 17.08 -7.33 -3.27
CA LEU A 160 17.41 -8.50 -4.08
C LEU A 160 18.92 -8.70 -4.09
N THR A 161 19.35 -9.89 -3.68
CA THR A 161 20.74 -10.30 -3.81
C THR A 161 20.87 -11.31 -4.94
N LEU A 162 21.56 -10.88 -5.99
CA LEU A 162 21.86 -11.65 -7.19
C LEU A 162 23.35 -12.03 -7.19
N PRO A 163 23.78 -12.96 -8.07
CA PRO A 163 25.20 -13.27 -8.21
C PRO A 163 26.09 -12.07 -8.57
N SER A 164 25.59 -11.07 -9.31
CA SER A 164 26.33 -9.85 -9.67
C SER A 164 26.39 -8.79 -8.59
N GLY A 165 25.53 -8.83 -7.58
CA GLY A 165 25.44 -7.79 -6.58
C GLY A 165 24.12 -7.80 -5.80
N SER A 166 24.02 -6.90 -4.83
CA SER A 166 22.80 -6.65 -4.08
C SER A 166 22.28 -5.25 -4.39
N GLY A 167 20.97 -5.11 -4.53
CA GLY A 167 20.32 -3.83 -4.75
C GLY A 167 18.89 -3.82 -4.23
N VAL A 168 18.29 -2.63 -4.18
CA VAL A 168 16.92 -2.38 -3.73
C VAL A 168 16.03 -2.10 -4.95
N THR A 169 14.81 -2.58 -4.92
CA THR A 169 13.78 -2.29 -5.93
C THR A 169 12.39 -2.30 -5.29
N LEU A 170 11.36 -1.87 -5.99
CA LEU A 170 9.96 -1.98 -5.54
C LEU A 170 9.29 -3.16 -6.23
N VAL A 171 8.44 -3.87 -5.49
CA VAL A 171 7.78 -5.09 -5.96
C VAL A 171 6.31 -5.11 -5.61
N ALA A 172 5.46 -5.29 -6.62
CA ALA A 172 4.03 -5.58 -6.47
C ALA A 172 3.82 -7.08 -6.19
N MET A 173 3.50 -7.43 -4.94
CA MET A 173 3.34 -8.78 -4.41
C MET A 173 2.15 -9.54 -4.99
N ASP A 174 1.04 -8.84 -5.25
CA ASP A 174 -0.13 -9.44 -5.90
C ASP A 174 0.17 -9.83 -7.34
N ASP A 175 0.84 -8.93 -8.07
CA ASP A 175 1.34 -9.22 -9.41
C ASP A 175 2.40 -10.30 -9.42
N LEU A 176 3.22 -10.40 -8.37
CA LEU A 176 4.28 -11.40 -8.27
C LEU A 176 3.70 -12.82 -8.31
N ARG A 177 2.55 -13.02 -7.64
CA ARG A 177 1.83 -14.29 -7.57
C ARG A 177 0.74 -14.42 -8.65
N ALA A 178 0.37 -13.32 -9.31
CA ALA A 178 -0.60 -13.33 -10.38
C ALA A 178 -0.14 -14.23 -11.54
N ARG A 179 -1.07 -15.04 -12.05
CA ARG A 179 -0.84 -15.92 -13.21
C ARG A 179 -0.88 -15.19 -14.54
N ASP A 180 -1.16 -13.88 -14.52
CA ASP A 180 -1.19 -13.05 -15.70
C ASP A 180 0.23 -12.80 -16.22
N THR A 181 0.36 -12.83 -17.54
CA THR A 181 1.62 -12.64 -18.27
C THR A 181 1.89 -11.18 -18.62
N SER A 182 0.89 -10.29 -18.52
CA SER A 182 1.08 -8.84 -18.65
C SER A 182 1.49 -8.15 -17.35
N ALA A 183 1.43 -8.84 -16.21
CA ALA A 183 1.79 -8.28 -14.91
C ALA A 183 3.30 -8.03 -14.81
N HIS A 184 3.67 -6.82 -14.38
CA HIS A 184 5.04 -6.35 -14.20
C HIS A 184 5.30 -6.10 -12.71
N PRO A 185 5.64 -7.16 -11.94
CA PRO A 185 5.67 -7.07 -10.48
C PRO A 185 6.88 -6.30 -9.94
N PHE A 186 7.81 -5.84 -10.78
CA PHE A 186 9.02 -5.15 -10.33
C PHE A 186 9.07 -3.76 -10.96
N LEU A 187 9.66 -2.81 -10.23
CA LEU A 187 10.01 -1.51 -10.78
C LEU A 187 10.96 -1.66 -11.98
N GLY A 188 10.44 -1.25 -13.15
CA GLY A 188 11.09 -1.37 -14.44
C GLY A 188 10.09 -1.43 -15.58
N GLY A 189 10.59 -1.62 -16.81
CA GLY A 189 9.76 -1.70 -18.00
C GLY A 189 10.42 -2.56 -19.09
N TYR A 190 9.62 -3.03 -20.04
CA TYR A 190 10.10 -3.75 -21.26
C TYR A 190 11.09 -4.88 -20.99
N GLY A 191 10.82 -5.69 -19.98
CA GLY A 191 11.64 -6.83 -19.61
C GLY A 191 12.97 -6.45 -18.94
N GLN A 192 12.97 -5.35 -18.22
CA GLN A 192 14.04 -4.93 -17.33
C GLN A 192 13.52 -4.81 -15.90
N VAL A 193 14.43 -5.05 -14.96
CA VAL A 193 14.25 -4.74 -13.53
C VAL A 193 15.35 -3.77 -13.14
N VAL A 194 14.97 -2.69 -12.50
CA VAL A 194 15.91 -1.67 -12.04
C VAL A 194 16.26 -1.96 -10.59
N LEU A 195 17.57 -2.09 -10.32
CA LEU A 195 18.11 -2.23 -8.97
C LEU A 195 18.91 -0.98 -8.62
N PHE A 196 18.61 -0.42 -7.46
CA PHE A 196 19.30 0.71 -6.88
C PHE A 196 20.32 0.24 -5.85
N ARG A 197 21.45 0.92 -5.77
CA ARG A 197 22.50 0.58 -4.79
C ARG A 197 21.98 0.61 -3.35
N ASP A 198 21.17 1.60 -3.03
CA ASP A 198 20.66 1.88 -1.70
C ASP A 198 19.29 2.59 -1.76
N PRO A 199 18.56 2.65 -0.64
CA PRO A 199 17.26 3.32 -0.54
C PRO A 199 17.28 4.79 -0.98
N ALA A 200 18.38 5.50 -0.73
CA ALA A 200 18.52 6.89 -1.14
C ALA A 200 18.57 7.04 -2.67
N ALA A 201 19.25 6.13 -3.37
CA ALA A 201 19.26 6.09 -4.83
C ALA A 201 17.88 5.75 -5.43
N LEU A 202 17.13 4.84 -4.80
CA LEU A 202 15.74 4.55 -5.18
C LEU A 202 14.85 5.79 -5.02
N LEU A 203 14.93 6.48 -3.89
CA LEU A 203 14.17 7.71 -3.65
C LEU A 203 14.52 8.81 -4.67
N ALA A 204 15.81 9.00 -4.93
CA ALA A 204 16.28 9.99 -5.90
C ALA A 204 15.73 9.71 -7.30
N HIS A 205 15.58 8.43 -7.67
CA HIS A 205 14.97 8.06 -8.94
C HIS A 205 13.48 8.38 -9.00
N ILE A 206 12.73 8.06 -7.94
CA ILE A 206 11.29 8.34 -7.84
C ILE A 206 11.02 9.84 -7.89
N ARG A 207 11.92 10.65 -7.33
CA ARG A 207 11.82 12.13 -7.35
C ARG A 207 12.38 12.78 -8.63
N ALA A 208 12.99 12.03 -9.54
CA ALA A 208 13.64 12.61 -10.72
C ALA A 208 12.64 12.92 -11.84
N ASP A 209 12.75 14.08 -12.51
CA ASP A 209 11.93 14.50 -13.66
C ASP A 209 11.76 13.38 -14.71
N GLY A 210 10.53 13.17 -15.21
CA GLY A 210 10.20 12.08 -16.15
C GLY A 210 9.67 10.80 -15.48
N THR A 211 9.37 10.86 -14.19
CA THR A 211 8.74 9.78 -13.39
C THR A 211 7.37 10.21 -12.87
N GLU A 212 6.70 11.14 -13.55
CA GLU A 212 5.41 11.70 -13.14
C GLU A 212 4.34 10.61 -13.02
N GLU A 213 4.23 9.67 -13.98
CA GLU A 213 3.33 8.50 -13.87
C GLU A 213 3.61 7.63 -12.63
N ILE A 214 4.88 7.58 -12.21
CA ILE A 214 5.31 6.88 -11.00
C ILE A 214 4.92 7.72 -9.76
N ARG A 215 5.05 9.04 -9.78
CA ARG A 215 4.70 9.92 -8.66
C ARG A 215 3.19 10.17 -8.50
N GLU A 216 2.43 10.10 -9.58
CA GLU A 216 0.96 10.25 -9.63
C GLU A 216 0.24 9.01 -9.07
N SER A 217 0.93 7.88 -8.99
CA SER A 217 0.42 6.72 -8.27
C SER A 217 0.46 7.01 -6.76
N MET A 218 -0.70 6.85 -6.13
CA MET A 218 -1.07 7.18 -4.76
C MET A 218 -0.14 6.68 -3.61
N TRP A 219 0.87 5.85 -3.91
CA TRP A 219 1.57 5.00 -2.94
C TRP A 219 3.10 4.98 -3.07
N TRP A 220 3.70 5.97 -3.73
CA TRP A 220 5.15 6.01 -3.95
C TRP A 220 5.91 6.68 -2.80
N PRO A 221 7.05 6.12 -2.38
CA PRO A 221 7.73 6.52 -1.17
C PRO A 221 8.18 7.97 -1.24
N GLY A 222 7.60 8.77 -0.34
CA GLY A 222 7.88 10.18 -0.21
C GLY A 222 9.29 10.45 0.31
N ASP A 223 9.88 9.57 1.14
CA ASP A 223 11.13 9.81 1.86
C ASP A 223 12.06 8.58 1.89
N ALA A 224 13.33 8.81 2.25
CA ALA A 224 14.38 7.78 2.18
C ALA A 224 14.09 6.54 3.04
N PRO A 225 13.53 6.66 4.25
CA PRO A 225 13.19 5.50 5.03
C PRO A 225 12.08 4.64 4.45
N HIS A 226 11.13 5.22 3.70
CA HIS A 226 10.11 4.45 2.98
C HIS A 226 10.69 3.59 1.84
N CYS A 227 11.92 3.85 1.43
CA CYS A 227 12.67 3.04 0.48
C CYS A 227 13.51 1.93 1.15
N GLU A 228 13.55 1.87 2.50
CA GLU A 228 14.27 0.82 3.20
C GLU A 228 13.63 -0.55 2.93
N PRO A 229 14.42 -1.60 2.60
CA PRO A 229 13.85 -2.88 2.25
C PRO A 229 13.13 -3.55 3.42
N VAL A 230 11.84 -3.80 3.27
CA VAL A 230 11.04 -4.55 4.26
C VAL A 230 11.21 -6.07 4.10
N LEU A 231 11.65 -6.50 2.91
CA LEU A 231 12.00 -7.89 2.61
C LEU A 231 13.40 -7.97 2.00
N SER A 232 14.13 -9.02 2.37
CA SER A 232 15.42 -9.36 1.75
C SER A 232 15.35 -10.75 1.15
N VAL A 233 15.62 -10.85 -0.15
CA VAL A 233 15.63 -12.11 -0.88
C VAL A 233 17.02 -12.33 -1.45
N ASP A 234 17.67 -13.41 -1.00
CA ASP A 234 18.90 -13.89 -1.59
C ASP A 234 18.61 -15.01 -2.59
N VAL A 235 18.68 -14.65 -3.87
CA VAL A 235 18.37 -15.57 -4.95
C VAL A 235 19.44 -16.67 -5.08
N ARG A 236 20.65 -16.42 -4.55
CA ARG A 236 21.77 -17.39 -4.57
C ARG A 236 21.52 -18.56 -3.61
N THR A 237 20.66 -18.38 -2.63
CA THR A 237 20.34 -19.38 -1.60
C THR A 237 18.98 -20.03 -1.80
N VAL A 238 18.29 -19.74 -2.91
CA VAL A 238 16.99 -20.35 -3.22
C VAL A 238 17.15 -21.86 -3.33
N ASP A 239 16.47 -22.60 -2.45
CA ASP A 239 16.30 -24.03 -2.65
C ASP A 239 15.23 -24.25 -3.72
N ALA A 240 15.63 -24.70 -4.90
CA ALA A 240 14.72 -25.05 -5.99
C ALA A 240 13.69 -26.14 -5.62
N ARG A 241 13.86 -26.83 -4.49
CA ARG A 241 12.91 -27.79 -3.92
C ARG A 241 11.86 -27.14 -3.06
N ASP A 242 12.16 -25.99 -2.44
CA ASP A 242 11.23 -25.23 -1.61
C ASP A 242 10.42 -24.26 -2.46
N ARG A 243 9.43 -24.85 -3.15
CA ARG A 243 8.46 -24.13 -4.00
C ARG A 243 7.46 -23.29 -3.22
N THR A 244 7.52 -23.34 -1.90
CA THR A 244 6.67 -22.55 -1.00
C THR A 244 7.40 -21.33 -0.47
N SER A 245 8.70 -21.20 -0.71
CA SER A 245 9.47 -20.04 -0.30
C SER A 245 9.16 -18.81 -1.15
N ASP A 246 9.04 -17.65 -0.52
CA ASP A 246 8.92 -16.38 -1.25
C ASP A 246 10.09 -16.18 -2.21
N ALA A 247 11.30 -16.60 -1.83
CA ALA A 247 12.48 -16.53 -2.68
C ALA A 247 12.30 -17.25 -4.04
N PHE A 248 11.52 -18.33 -4.08
CA PHE A 248 11.14 -19.02 -5.30
C PHE A 248 10.11 -18.22 -6.14
N ASP A 249 9.11 -17.61 -5.50
CA ASP A 249 8.15 -16.72 -6.18
C ASP A 249 8.84 -15.50 -6.80
N PHE A 250 9.75 -14.87 -6.04
CA PHE A 250 10.58 -13.75 -6.52
C PHE A 250 11.42 -14.12 -7.73
N LEU A 251 12.05 -15.29 -7.68
CA LEU A 251 12.81 -15.82 -8.81
C LEU A 251 11.92 -16.05 -10.05
N CYS A 252 10.72 -16.59 -9.86
CA CYS A 252 9.77 -16.80 -10.95
C CYS A 252 9.31 -15.47 -11.56
N GLY A 253 9.01 -14.47 -10.74
CA GLY A 253 8.68 -13.12 -11.18
C GLY A 253 9.82 -12.47 -11.96
N LEU A 254 11.05 -12.53 -11.45
CA LEU A 254 12.24 -12.00 -12.12
C LEU A 254 12.45 -12.64 -13.49
N ALA A 255 12.36 -13.98 -13.55
CA ALA A 255 12.47 -14.72 -14.80
C ALA A 255 11.35 -14.34 -15.79
N ARG A 256 10.11 -14.15 -15.31
CA ARG A 256 8.98 -13.68 -16.14
C ARG A 256 9.31 -12.35 -16.81
N VAL A 257 9.69 -11.34 -16.02
CA VAL A 257 10.01 -10.00 -16.54
C VAL A 257 11.19 -10.06 -17.51
N LEU A 258 12.32 -10.65 -17.09
CA LEU A 258 13.59 -10.52 -17.83
C LEU A 258 13.71 -11.42 -19.08
N THR A 259 12.86 -12.43 -19.20
CA THR A 259 12.92 -13.40 -20.31
C THR A 259 11.66 -13.51 -21.14
N ASN A 260 10.52 -13.00 -20.66
CA ASN A 260 9.20 -13.20 -21.28
C ASN A 260 8.82 -14.69 -21.44
N ARG A 261 9.43 -15.61 -20.66
CA ARG A 261 9.27 -17.07 -20.80
C ARG A 261 8.57 -17.73 -19.60
N TYR A 262 7.47 -17.17 -19.11
CA TYR A 262 6.71 -17.71 -17.99
C TYR A 262 6.34 -19.21 -18.09
N ARG A 263 6.10 -19.73 -19.32
CA ARG A 263 5.76 -21.16 -19.54
C ARG A 263 6.87 -22.13 -19.16
N ASP A 264 8.09 -21.63 -18.99
CA ASP A 264 9.27 -22.43 -18.73
C ASP A 264 9.46 -22.78 -17.25
N LEU A 265 8.79 -22.11 -16.31
CA LEU A 265 8.94 -22.40 -14.88
C LEU A 265 7.71 -23.05 -14.25
N ARG A 266 6.78 -23.56 -15.06
CA ARG A 266 5.56 -24.19 -14.54
C ARG A 266 5.91 -25.42 -13.70
N PRO A 267 5.50 -25.47 -12.42
CA PRO A 267 5.66 -26.68 -11.63
C PRO A 267 4.80 -27.78 -12.25
N GLY A 268 5.44 -28.79 -12.84
CA GLY A 268 4.80 -30.07 -13.07
C GLY A 268 4.38 -30.67 -11.72
N LYS A 269 3.19 -31.28 -11.66
CA LYS A 269 2.62 -31.93 -10.45
C LYS A 269 3.43 -33.14 -9.93
N THR A 270 4.60 -33.43 -10.48
CA THR A 270 5.34 -34.67 -10.24
C THR A 270 6.66 -34.44 -9.49
N ASN A 271 6.81 -35.15 -8.36
CA ASN A 271 7.96 -35.12 -7.44
C ASN A 271 9.07 -36.10 -7.85
N SER A 272 9.44 -36.19 -9.13
CA SER A 272 10.59 -37.02 -9.49
C SER A 272 11.89 -36.24 -9.27
N ASP A 273 12.88 -36.84 -8.60
CA ASP A 273 14.23 -36.26 -8.40
C ASP A 273 14.87 -35.78 -9.71
N ARG A 274 14.53 -36.42 -10.83
CA ARG A 274 14.98 -36.05 -12.17
C ARG A 274 14.39 -34.71 -12.62
N GLN A 275 13.11 -34.46 -12.39
CA GLN A 275 12.49 -33.15 -12.68
C GLN A 275 13.02 -32.07 -11.75
N ILE A 276 13.23 -32.37 -10.47
CA ILE A 276 13.81 -31.42 -9.51
C ILE A 276 15.20 -30.96 -9.98
N ARG A 277 16.07 -31.87 -10.43
CA ARG A 277 17.38 -31.49 -10.99
C ARG A 277 17.26 -30.67 -12.26
N GLN A 278 16.35 -31.03 -13.18
CA GLN A 278 16.13 -30.28 -14.41
C GLN A 278 15.63 -28.85 -14.15
N GLU A 279 14.72 -28.68 -13.18
CA GLU A 279 14.24 -27.35 -12.76
C GLU A 279 15.34 -26.55 -12.07
N THR A 280 16.17 -27.20 -11.24
CA THR A 280 17.34 -26.55 -10.60
C THR A 280 18.32 -26.03 -11.66
N GLU A 281 18.71 -26.86 -12.63
CA GLU A 281 19.59 -26.46 -13.74
C GLU A 281 18.99 -25.36 -14.61
N ARG A 282 17.66 -25.32 -14.72
CA ARG A 282 16.91 -24.30 -15.46
C ARG A 282 16.91 -22.97 -14.72
N ILE A 283 16.67 -23.00 -13.42
CA ILE A 283 16.79 -21.86 -12.52
C ILE A 283 18.20 -21.30 -12.56
N GLU A 284 19.23 -22.12 -12.41
CA GLU A 284 20.64 -21.68 -12.49
C GLU A 284 21.00 -21.05 -13.84
N ARG A 285 20.40 -21.52 -14.93
CA ARG A 285 20.56 -20.92 -16.26
C ARG A 285 19.87 -19.57 -16.34
N LEU A 286 18.64 -19.48 -15.84
CA LEU A 286 17.90 -18.23 -15.76
C LEU A 286 18.62 -17.22 -14.89
N LEU A 287 19.17 -17.60 -13.74
CA LEU A 287 19.98 -16.72 -12.90
C LEU A 287 21.18 -16.15 -13.65
N ARG A 288 21.85 -16.96 -14.48
CA ARG A 288 22.94 -16.50 -15.34
C ARG A 288 22.46 -15.55 -16.44
N GLU A 289 21.30 -15.79 -17.04
CA GLU A 289 20.71 -14.93 -18.07
C GLU A 289 20.21 -13.60 -17.49
N VAL A 290 19.53 -13.64 -16.34
CA VAL A 290 19.06 -12.50 -15.54
C VAL A 290 20.23 -11.62 -15.15
N ASN A 291 21.36 -12.22 -14.74
CA ASN A 291 22.58 -11.49 -14.40
C ASN A 291 23.10 -10.57 -15.51
N GLY A 292 22.80 -10.87 -16.78
CA GLY A 292 23.20 -10.06 -17.93
C GLY A 292 22.20 -8.97 -18.36
N LYS A 293 21.02 -8.91 -17.73
CA LYS A 293 19.90 -8.03 -18.14
C LYS A 293 19.39 -7.09 -17.04
N VAL A 294 19.98 -7.16 -15.84
CA VAL A 294 19.66 -6.25 -14.74
C VAL A 294 20.38 -4.93 -14.96
N THR A 295 19.62 -3.84 -14.93
CA THR A 295 20.16 -2.48 -15.01
C THR A 295 20.44 -1.98 -13.61
N TRP A 296 21.71 -1.77 -13.30
CA TRP A 296 22.17 -1.18 -12.04
C TRP A 296 22.11 0.34 -12.16
N ARG A 297 21.47 1.01 -11.19
CA ARG A 297 21.42 2.47 -11.09
C ARG A 297 21.87 2.96 -9.72
#